data_AF-A0A7V1RCE5-F1
#
_entry.id   AF-A0A7V1RCE5-F1
#
_cell.length_a   1.000
_cell.length_b   1.000
_cell.length_c   1.000
_cell.angle_alpha   90.00
_cell.angle_beta   90.00
_cell.angle_gamma   90.00
#
_symmetry.space_group_name_H-M   'P 1'
#
loop_
_entity.id
_entity.type
_entity.pdbx_description
1 polymer ?
#
loop_
_entity_poly.entity_id
_entity_poly.type
_entity_poly.pdbx_seq_one_letter_code
_entity_poly.pdbx_strand_id
1 'polypeptide(L)'
;LARRAAREGANLLVSITNDSWAGESAELAQHFAMTRLRAVETRRTVVCSATTGITGIVRPDGSARTFPPYESGLVIGEAPLRTETTLYSRAGDWLVLLCALRGAWLLRPRRHARSGISKPLR
;
A
#
# COMPACT_ATOMS: atom_id res chain seq x y z
N LEU A 1 -11.40 -3.17 -0.95
CA LEU A 1 -11.70 -4.62 -1.04
C LEU A 1 -10.85 -5.48 -0.11
N ALA A 2 -9.51 -5.52 -0.25
CA ALA A 2 -8.64 -6.39 0.55
C ALA A 2 -8.88 -6.35 2.08
N ARG A 3 -8.93 -5.15 2.66
CA ARG A 3 -9.24 -4.96 4.10
C ARG A 3 -10.57 -5.60 4.52
N ARG A 4 -11.60 -5.44 3.69
CA ARG A 4 -12.94 -5.97 3.96
C ARG A 4 -12.94 -7.49 3.90
N ALA A 5 -12.37 -8.07 2.84
CA ALA A 5 -12.24 -9.52 2.70
C ALA A 5 -11.48 -10.14 3.89
N ALA A 6 -10.37 -9.52 4.30
CA ALA A 6 -9.60 -9.98 5.47
C ALA A 6 -10.41 -9.92 6.79
N ARG A 7 -11.28 -8.91 6.96
CA ARG A 7 -12.19 -8.82 8.11
C ARG A 7 -13.33 -9.85 8.06
N GLU A 8 -13.77 -10.22 6.87
CA GLU A 8 -14.79 -11.24 6.62
C GLU A 8 -14.22 -12.67 6.73
N GLY A 9 -12.94 -12.82 7.11
CA GLY A 9 -12.31 -14.11 7.40
C GLY A 9 -11.42 -14.65 6.29
N ALA A 10 -11.19 -13.90 5.20
CA ALA A 10 -10.26 -14.33 4.16
C ALA A 10 -8.85 -14.55 4.73
N ASN A 11 -8.31 -15.74 4.48
CA ASN A 11 -6.98 -16.18 4.92
C ASN A 11 -5.93 -16.18 3.79
N LEU A 12 -6.39 -15.95 2.55
CA LEU A 12 -5.63 -15.77 1.32
C LEU A 12 -6.32 -14.69 0.48
N LEU A 13 -5.53 -13.89 -0.25
CA LEU A 13 -6.05 -12.96 -1.24
C LEU A 13 -5.52 -13.34 -2.62
N VAL A 14 -6.36 -13.20 -3.64
CA VAL A 14 -5.99 -13.46 -5.03
C VAL A 14 -6.30 -12.23 -5.86
N SER A 15 -5.32 -11.79 -6.64
CA SER A 15 -5.44 -10.73 -7.64
C SER A 15 -5.22 -11.35 -9.01
N ILE A 16 -6.21 -11.23 -9.87
CA ILE A 16 -6.16 -11.67 -11.27
C ILE A 16 -6.29 -10.40 -12.10
N THR A 17 -5.30 -10.11 -12.95
CA THR A 17 -5.26 -8.87 -13.72
C THR A 17 -4.73 -9.09 -15.14
N ASN A 18 -5.08 -8.17 -16.03
CA ASN A 18 -4.48 -8.06 -17.35
C ASN A 18 -3.81 -6.68 -17.45
N ASP A 19 -2.49 -6.66 -17.37
CA ASP A 19 -1.69 -5.43 -17.44
C ASP A 19 -1.14 -5.16 -18.85
N SER A 20 -1.75 -5.72 -19.91
CA SER A 20 -1.25 -5.59 -21.30
C SER A 20 -1.24 -4.16 -21.80
N TRP A 21 -2.15 -3.34 -21.28
CA TRP A 21 -2.34 -1.96 -21.70
C TRP A 21 -1.22 -1.02 -21.22
N ALA A 22 -0.48 -1.39 -20.16
CA ALA A 22 0.53 -0.54 -19.54
C ALA A 22 1.88 -0.53 -20.30
N GLY A 23 2.10 -1.50 -21.19
CA GLY A 23 3.37 -1.65 -21.91
C GLY A 23 4.58 -1.86 -20.99
N GLU A 24 5.79 -1.77 -21.56
CA GLU A 24 7.03 -1.75 -20.80
C GLU A 24 7.20 -0.41 -20.08
N SER A 25 6.51 -0.26 -18.95
CA SER A 25 6.54 0.95 -18.15
C SER A 25 6.73 0.65 -16.66
N ALA A 26 7.06 1.69 -15.89
CA ALA A 26 7.18 1.60 -14.44
C ALA A 26 5.84 1.25 -13.76
N GLU A 27 4.73 1.35 -14.47
CA GLU A 27 3.40 1.10 -13.93
C GLU A 27 3.25 -0.35 -13.45
N LEU A 28 3.80 -1.34 -14.17
CA LEU A 28 3.75 -2.74 -13.77
C LEU A 28 4.39 -2.97 -12.39
N ALA A 29 5.53 -2.30 -12.15
CA ALA A 29 6.22 -2.35 -10.86
C ALA A 29 5.41 -1.61 -9.77
N GLN A 30 4.78 -0.48 -10.10
CA GLN A 30 3.93 0.27 -9.17
C GLN A 30 2.68 -0.53 -8.78
N HIS A 31 2.02 -1.15 -9.76
CA HIS A 31 0.85 -1.99 -9.54
C HIS A 31 1.19 -3.18 -8.64
N PHE A 32 2.29 -3.87 -8.92
CA PHE A 32 2.75 -4.95 -8.06
C PHE A 32 3.16 -4.48 -6.65
N ALA A 33 3.76 -3.29 -6.53
CA ALA A 33 4.06 -2.70 -5.22
C ALA A 33 2.79 -2.44 -4.40
N MET A 34 1.70 -1.97 -5.03
CA MET A 34 0.40 -1.83 -4.35
C MET A 34 -0.13 -3.19 -3.86
N THR A 35 0.02 -4.26 -4.65
CA THR A 35 -0.31 -5.63 -4.25
C THR A 35 0.48 -6.05 -3.01
N ARG A 36 1.78 -5.71 -2.93
CA ARG A 36 2.60 -5.98 -1.74
C ARG A 36 2.12 -5.25 -0.49
N LEU A 37 1.70 -3.99 -0.62
CA LEU A 37 1.14 -3.24 0.51
C LEU A 37 -0.10 -3.91 1.08
N ARG A 38 -1.00 -4.41 0.21
CA ARG A 38 -2.20 -5.14 0.66
C ARG A 38 -1.87 -6.39 1.47
N ALA A 39 -0.81 -7.12 1.10
CA ALA A 39 -0.34 -8.30 1.84
C ALA A 39 0.09 -7.93 3.28
N VAL A 40 0.90 -6.87 3.41
CA VAL A 40 1.41 -6.39 4.70
C VAL A 40 0.28 -5.87 5.59
N GLU A 41 -0.58 -5.03 5.03
CA GLU A 41 -1.71 -4.41 5.74
C GLU A 41 -2.67 -5.42 6.34
N THR A 42 -2.95 -6.49 5.59
CA THR A 42 -3.92 -7.52 5.98
C THR A 42 -3.27 -8.73 6.66
N ARG A 43 -1.93 -8.81 6.66
CA ARG A 43 -1.16 -10.00 7.04
C ARG A 43 -1.64 -11.27 6.34
N ARG A 44 -2.06 -11.14 5.08
CA ARG A 44 -2.45 -12.27 4.22
C ARG A 44 -1.43 -12.45 3.13
N THR A 45 -1.25 -13.70 2.73
CA THR A 45 -0.59 -13.99 1.47
C THR A 45 -1.46 -13.44 0.34
N VAL A 46 -0.84 -12.81 -0.65
CA VAL A 46 -1.51 -12.35 -1.87
C VAL A 46 -0.88 -13.09 -3.05
N VAL A 47 -1.70 -13.80 -3.82
CA VAL A 47 -1.29 -14.41 -5.09
C VAL A 47 -1.72 -13.47 -6.20
N CYS A 48 -0.75 -13.02 -7.00
CA CYS A 48 -0.96 -12.15 -8.15
C CYS A 48 -0.73 -12.97 -9.42
N SER A 49 -1.75 -13.05 -10.27
CA SER A 49 -1.69 -13.68 -11.59
C SER A 49 -2.00 -12.61 -12.64
N ALA A 50 -0.97 -12.21 -13.37
CA ALA A 50 -1.07 -11.19 -14.39
C ALA A 50 -0.78 -11.78 -15.77
N THR A 51 -1.58 -11.45 -16.79
CA THR A 51 -1.38 -11.98 -18.15
C THR A 51 -0.04 -11.56 -18.75
N THR A 52 0.29 -10.27 -18.67
CA THR A 52 1.56 -9.70 -19.17
C THR A 52 2.31 -8.92 -18.10
N GLY A 53 1.73 -8.79 -16.91
CA GLY A 53 2.31 -8.07 -15.78
C GLY A 53 3.13 -8.98 -14.86
N ILE A 54 3.52 -8.44 -13.70
CA ILE A 54 4.29 -9.19 -12.71
C ILE A 54 3.37 -10.22 -12.03
N THR A 55 3.67 -11.50 -12.22
CA THR A 55 3.03 -12.61 -11.52
C THR A 55 3.84 -12.97 -10.28
N GLY A 56 3.19 -13.34 -9.18
CA GLY A 56 3.94 -13.73 -7.97
C GLY A 56 3.11 -14.07 -6.75
N ILE A 57 3.81 -14.60 -5.75
CA ILE A 57 3.27 -14.91 -4.42
C ILE A 57 3.92 -13.94 -3.43
N VAL A 58 3.10 -13.07 -2.82
CA VAL A 58 3.53 -12.11 -1.80
C VAL A 58 3.15 -12.62 -0.42
N ARG A 59 4.13 -12.75 0.46
CA ARG A 59 3.95 -13.18 1.85
C ARG A 59 3.38 -12.06 2.75
N PRO A 60 2.85 -12.40 3.94
CA PRO A 60 2.32 -11.44 4.91
C PRO A 60 3.31 -10.37 5.43
N ASP A 61 4.61 -10.51 5.18
CA ASP A 61 5.66 -9.54 5.52
C ASP A 61 6.04 -8.65 4.32
N GLY A 62 5.44 -8.89 3.15
CA GLY A 62 5.72 -8.18 1.91
C GLY A 62 6.88 -8.75 1.10
N SER A 63 7.57 -9.80 1.57
CA SER A 63 8.51 -10.55 0.72
C SER A 63 7.75 -11.26 -0.40
N ALA A 64 8.34 -11.33 -1.59
CA ALA A 64 7.64 -11.88 -2.76
C ALA A 64 8.55 -12.80 -3.58
N ARG A 65 7.96 -13.87 -4.11
CA ARG A 65 8.53 -14.64 -5.21
C ARG A 65 7.79 -14.25 -6.48
N THR A 66 8.49 -13.78 -7.50
CA THR A 66 7.90 -13.21 -8.72
C THR A 66 8.41 -13.89 -9.98
N PHE A 67 7.63 -13.74 -11.05
CA PHE A 67 8.01 -14.02 -12.42
C PHE A 67 7.89 -12.71 -13.24
N PRO A 68 8.85 -12.43 -14.14
CA PRO A 68 8.89 -11.17 -14.87
C PRO A 68 7.67 -10.98 -15.80
N PRO A 69 7.33 -9.72 -16.13
CA PRO A 69 6.29 -9.40 -17.11
C PRO A 69 6.73 -9.79 -18.53
N TYR A 70 5.77 -9.90 -19.45
CA TYR A 70 5.98 -10.21 -20.88
C TYR A 70 6.69 -11.53 -21.20
N GLU A 71 6.85 -12.41 -20.23
CA GLU A 71 7.41 -13.75 -20.40
C GLU A 71 6.36 -14.82 -20.10
N SER A 72 6.49 -15.98 -20.73
CA SER A 72 5.68 -17.15 -20.40
C SER A 72 6.37 -17.97 -19.32
N GLY A 73 5.68 -18.22 -18.22
CA GLY A 73 6.21 -19.04 -17.13
C GLY A 73 5.25 -19.16 -15.95
N LEU A 74 5.79 -19.62 -14.83
CA LEU A 74 5.01 -19.93 -13.63
C LEU A 74 5.78 -19.63 -12.35
N VAL A 75 5.04 -19.35 -11.28
CA VAL A 75 5.56 -19.22 -9.91
C VAL A 75 4.97 -20.31 -9.05
N ILE A 76 5.82 -21.18 -8.51
CA ILE A 76 5.45 -22.18 -7.50
C ILE A 76 5.95 -21.70 -6.14
N GLY A 77 5.15 -21.85 -5.10
CA GLY A 77 5.59 -21.54 -3.75
C GLY A 77 4.49 -21.77 -2.74
N GLU A 78 4.90 -21.80 -1.48
CA GLU A 78 3.98 -21.93 -0.36
C GLU A 78 3.23 -20.61 -0.10
N ALA A 79 1.94 -20.74 0.18
CA ALA A 79 1.07 -19.64 0.54
C ALA A 79 0.60 -19.82 1.99
N PRO A 80 1.34 -19.29 3.00
CA PRO A 80 0.94 -19.42 4.39
C PRO A 80 -0.40 -18.73 4.61
N LEU A 81 -1.34 -19.47 5.19
CA LEU A 81 -2.66 -18.98 5.54
C LEU A 81 -2.63 -18.40 6.96
N ARG A 82 -3.24 -17.23 7.12
CA ARG A 82 -3.30 -16.52 8.40
C ARG A 82 -4.71 -16.05 8.68
N THR A 83 -5.09 -16.03 9.95
CA THR A 83 -6.42 -15.63 10.41
C THR A 83 -6.38 -14.47 11.40
N GLU A 84 -5.20 -14.03 11.87
CA GLU A 84 -5.11 -12.94 12.84
C GLU A 84 -5.60 -11.62 12.23
N THR A 85 -6.24 -10.77 13.04
CA THR A 85 -6.71 -9.47 12.56
C THR A 85 -5.69 -8.39 12.87
N THR A 86 -5.24 -7.66 11.84
CA THR A 86 -4.27 -6.57 12.01
C THR A 86 -4.91 -5.32 12.60
N LEU A 87 -4.10 -4.43 13.17
CA LEU A 87 -4.55 -3.10 13.60
C LEU A 87 -5.19 -2.31 12.45
N TYR A 88 -4.59 -2.36 11.27
CA TYR A 88 -5.12 -1.71 10.08
C TYR A 88 -6.47 -2.31 9.65
N SER A 89 -6.62 -3.63 9.67
CA SER A 89 -7.89 -4.28 9.39
C SER A 89 -8.99 -3.89 10.39
N ARG A 90 -8.65 -3.64 11.65
CA ARG A 90 -9.62 -3.18 12.68
C ARG A 90 -9.96 -1.70 12.56
N ALA A 91 -8.95 -0.83 12.57
CA ALA A 91 -9.10 0.62 12.70
C ALA A 91 -9.23 1.35 11.34
N GLY A 92 -8.87 0.69 10.25
CA GLY A 92 -8.84 1.29 8.93
C GLY A 92 -7.89 2.49 8.86
N ASP A 93 -8.34 3.54 8.17
CA ASP A 93 -7.50 4.69 7.82
C ASP A 93 -7.48 5.77 8.92
N TRP A 94 -8.16 5.54 10.05
CA TRP A 94 -8.25 6.49 11.17
C TRP A 94 -6.88 6.87 11.74
N LEU A 95 -5.95 5.92 11.84
CA LEU A 95 -4.59 6.22 12.30
C LEU A 95 -3.87 7.18 11.34
N VAL A 96 -4.04 6.97 10.03
CA VAL A 96 -3.42 7.81 8.99
C VAL A 96 -4.00 9.22 9.05
N LEU A 97 -5.32 9.35 9.19
CA LEU A 97 -5.98 10.65 9.34
C LEU A 97 -5.52 11.40 10.59
N LEU A 98 -5.37 10.72 11.73
CA LEU A 98 -4.86 11.33 12.96
C LEU A 98 -3.44 11.87 12.77
N CYS A 99 -2.55 11.08 12.15
CA CYS A 99 -1.19 11.53 11.82
C CYS A 99 -1.19 12.73 10.86
N ALA A 100 -2.02 12.69 9.82
CA ALA A 100 -2.12 13.77 8.84
C ALA A 100 -2.64 15.07 9.47
N LEU A 101 -3.71 15.00 10.28
CA LEU A 101 -4.27 16.15 10.99
C LEU A 101 -3.25 16.75 11.98
N ARG A 102 -2.52 15.90 12.70
CA ARG A 102 -1.46 16.33 13.60
C ARG A 102 -0.33 17.04 12.86
N GLY A 103 0.14 16.45 11.75
CA GLY A 103 1.15 17.06 10.88
C GLY A 103 0.70 18.41 10.32
N ALA A 104 -0.52 18.47 9.80
CA ALA A 104 -1.11 19.72 9.30
C ALA A 104 -1.22 20.80 10.38
N TRP A 105 -1.58 20.43 11.62
CA TRP A 105 -1.60 21.36 12.76
C TRP A 105 -0.21 21.91 13.11
N LEU A 106 0.81 21.05 13.11
CA LEU A 106 2.20 21.44 13.38
C LEU A 106 2.78 22.37 12.31
N LEU A 107 2.39 22.16 11.05
CA LEU A 107 2.83 22.97 9.91
C LEU A 107 2.02 24.27 9.71
N ARG A 108 1.05 24.57 10.60
CA ARG A 108 0.28 25.82 10.49
C ARG A 108 1.25 27.01 10.61
N PRO A 109 1.29 27.92 9.61
CA PRO A 109 2.16 29.07 9.69
C PRO A 109 1.77 29.90 10.91
N ARG A 110 2.71 30.02 11.87
CA ARG A 110 2.57 30.94 13.00
C ARG A 110 2.59 32.34 12.41
N ARG A 111 1.43 32.98 12.35
CA ARG A 111 1.31 34.38 11.96
C ARG A 111 2.23 35.19 12.87
N HIS A 112 3.42 35.55 12.38
CA HIS A 112 4.28 36.51 13.06
C HIS A 112 3.52 37.83 13.05
N ALA A 113 3.06 38.25 14.23
CA ALA A 113 2.57 39.61 14.40
C ALA A 113 3.73 40.53 14.00
N ARG A 114 3.57 41.25 12.87
CA ARG A 114 4.46 42.34 12.51
C ARG A 114 4.30 43.40 13.60
N SER A 115 5.11 43.34 14.65
CA SER A 115 5.25 44.43 15.61
C SER A 115 5.87 45.60 14.86
N GLY A 116 5.06 46.63 14.60
CA GLY A 116 5.49 47.85 13.93
C GLY A 116 6.68 48.47 14.67
N ILE A 117 7.79 48.60 13.96
CA ILE A 117 8.91 49.40 14.42
C ILE A 117 8.51 50.86 14.23
N SER A 118 8.06 51.51 15.31
CA SER A 118 8.00 52.97 15.38
C SER A 118 9.44 53.50 15.40
N LYS A 119 9.86 54.19 14.34
CA LYS A 119 11.11 54.96 14.33
C LYS A 119 10.97 56.15 15.31
N PRO A 120 11.95 56.42 16.20
CA PRO A 120 11.97 57.67 16.94
C PRO A 120 12.52 58.80 16.06
N LEU A 121 11.88 59.95 16.16
CA LEU A 121 12.27 61.23 15.55
C LEU A 121 13.65 61.68 16.06
N ARG A 122 14.49 62.15 15.14
CA ARG A 122 15.54 63.13 15.37
C ARG A 122 15.56 64.10 14.21
#